data_AF-A0A329S1I6-F1
#
_entry.id   AF-A0A329S1I6-F1
#
_cell.length_a   1.000
_cell.length_b   1.000
_cell.length_c   1.000
_cell.angle_alpha   90.00
_cell.angle_beta   90.00
_cell.angle_gamma   90.00
#
_symmetry.space_group_name_H-M   'P 1'
#
loop_
_entity.id
_entity.type
_entity.pdbx_description
1 polymer ?
#
loop_
_entity_poly.entity_id
_entity_poly.type
_entity_poly.pdbx_seq_one_letter_code
_entity_poly.pdbx_strand_id
1 'polypeptide(L)'
;MDFKFFVRGHTKNACDRGIGQIRNHMARVDFWTVDDVVENVAAVANSSVVKRVAVEDNFFRDFKSVLSELYKTLSAVQKYHILNANKESSGVIMCRTSPDDAGISEDLRRNIDKVKTPSSTVALMFERSLMSLTPPQPNAEKIDQMHRKVRPIVPSEFQNDPLYEAPTADEAA
;
A
#
# COMPACT_ATOMS: atom_id res chain seq x y z
N MET A 1 13.51 -0.10 5.46
CA MET A 1 12.21 -0.18 6.13
C MET A 1 11.17 -0.10 5.02
N ASP A 2 10.65 -1.25 4.59
CA ASP A 2 9.76 -1.36 3.44
C ASP A 2 8.34 -1.61 3.95
N PHE A 3 7.45 -0.64 3.74
CA PHE A 3 6.03 -0.76 4.07
C PHE A 3 5.29 -1.44 2.92
N LYS A 4 4.44 -2.42 3.21
CA LYS A 4 3.56 -3.04 2.21
C LYS A 4 2.15 -3.25 2.77
N PHE A 5 1.17 -2.73 2.03
CA PHE A 5 -0.26 -2.73 2.37
C PHE A 5 -0.98 -3.89 1.67
N PHE A 6 -2.04 -4.39 2.29
CA PHE A 6 -2.95 -5.36 1.69
C PHE A 6 -4.12 -4.63 1.01
N VAL A 7 -4.38 -4.93 -0.26
CA VAL A 7 -5.56 -4.46 -1.00
C VAL A 7 -6.53 -5.63 -1.20
N ARG A 8 -7.83 -5.38 -0.95
CA ARG A 8 -8.93 -6.36 -0.94
C ARG A 8 -9.12 -6.98 -2.35
N GLY A 9 -9.16 -8.31 -2.48
CA GLY A 9 -9.72 -8.99 -3.65
C GLY A 9 -9.04 -10.25 -4.22
N HIS A 10 -7.78 -10.59 -3.91
CA HIS A 10 -7.09 -11.70 -4.59
C HIS A 10 -7.24 -13.07 -3.90
N THR A 11 -7.39 -14.11 -4.72
CA THR A 11 -7.42 -15.54 -4.36
C THR A 11 -6.15 -15.96 -3.62
N LYS A 12 -6.28 -16.99 -2.78
CA LYS A 12 -5.25 -17.42 -1.83
C LYS A 12 -4.34 -18.52 -2.40
N ASN A 13 -4.11 -18.60 -3.71
CA ASN A 13 -3.21 -19.64 -4.25
C ASN A 13 -1.73 -19.16 -4.25
N ALA A 14 -0.78 -20.09 -4.34
CA ALA A 14 0.64 -19.76 -4.40
C ALA A 14 1.01 -18.91 -5.63
N CYS A 15 0.30 -19.11 -6.76
CA CYS A 15 0.47 -18.33 -7.98
C CYS A 15 0.13 -16.84 -7.77
N ASP A 16 -0.94 -16.51 -7.04
CA ASP A 16 -1.33 -15.13 -6.74
C ASP A 16 -0.26 -14.40 -5.91
N ARG A 17 0.46 -15.14 -5.06
CA ARG A 17 1.56 -14.60 -4.25
C ARG A 17 2.82 -14.37 -5.09
N GLY A 18 3.13 -15.28 -6.02
CA GLY A 18 4.17 -15.09 -7.02
C GLY A 18 3.88 -13.88 -7.92
N ILE A 19 2.63 -13.75 -8.38
CA ILE A 19 2.14 -12.57 -9.14
C ILE A 19 2.30 -11.30 -8.31
N GLY A 20 2.00 -11.32 -7.01
CA GLY A 20 2.19 -10.17 -6.14
C GLY A 20 3.65 -9.74 -6.00
N GLN A 21 4.62 -10.67 -6.05
CA GLN A 21 6.04 -10.36 -6.04
C GLN A 21 6.51 -9.79 -7.38
N ILE A 22 6.08 -10.40 -8.48
CA ILE A 22 6.30 -9.90 -9.84
C ILE A 22 5.77 -8.47 -9.94
N ARG A 23 4.52 -8.23 -9.55
CA ARG A 23 3.90 -6.90 -9.55
C ARG A 23 4.68 -5.88 -8.72
N ASN A 24 5.16 -6.27 -7.54
CA ASN A 24 5.94 -5.38 -6.68
C ASN A 24 7.30 -5.01 -7.28
N HIS A 25 7.97 -5.95 -7.96
CA HIS A 25 9.21 -5.68 -8.69
C HIS A 25 8.94 -4.76 -9.87
N MET A 26 7.90 -5.06 -10.65
CA MET A 26 7.50 -4.27 -11.81
C MET A 26 7.11 -2.83 -11.44
N ALA A 27 6.59 -2.59 -10.24
CA ALA A 27 6.30 -1.23 -9.77
C ALA A 27 7.55 -0.40 -9.40
N ARG A 28 8.75 -1.00 -9.41
CA ARG A 28 10.02 -0.39 -8.98
C ARG A 28 11.06 -0.32 -10.09
N VAL A 29 10.76 -0.84 -11.27
CA VAL A 29 11.67 -0.91 -12.42
C VAL A 29 10.94 -0.30 -13.61
N ASP A 30 11.61 0.60 -14.32
CA ASP A 30 11.10 1.15 -15.57
C ASP A 30 11.32 0.14 -16.70
N PHE A 31 10.27 -0.12 -17.48
CA PHE A 31 10.34 -0.98 -18.65
C PHE A 31 10.13 -0.13 -19.90
N TRP A 32 11.01 -0.30 -20.88
CA TRP A 32 11.00 0.49 -22.10
C TRP A 32 10.56 -0.36 -23.30
N THR A 33 10.69 -1.69 -23.20
CA THR A 33 10.24 -2.64 -24.22
C THR A 33 9.43 -3.80 -23.62
N VAL A 34 8.70 -4.52 -24.47
CA VAL A 34 8.00 -5.75 -24.07
C VAL A 34 8.98 -6.84 -23.65
N ASP A 35 10.15 -6.89 -24.28
CA ASP A 35 11.19 -7.87 -23.95
C ASP A 35 11.75 -7.63 -22.53
N ASP A 36 11.91 -6.36 -22.13
CA ASP A 36 12.32 -6.00 -20.76
C ASP A 36 11.32 -6.55 -19.73
N VAL A 37 10.02 -6.49 -20.04
CA VAL A 37 8.96 -7.04 -19.19
C VAL A 37 9.08 -8.55 -19.09
N VAL A 38 9.24 -9.25 -20.22
CA VAL A 38 9.32 -10.72 -20.25
C VAL A 38 10.51 -11.23 -19.44
N GLU A 39 11.69 -10.63 -19.63
CA GLU A 39 12.91 -11.03 -18.94
C GLU A 39 12.80 -10.83 -17.42
N ASN A 40 12.33 -9.65 -16.99
CA ASN A 40 12.21 -9.33 -15.57
C ASN A 40 11.13 -10.17 -14.87
N VAL A 41 10.01 -10.44 -15.54
CA VAL A 41 8.97 -11.32 -15.01
C VAL A 41 9.51 -12.74 -14.79
N ALA A 42 10.24 -13.29 -15.76
CA ALA A 42 10.82 -14.62 -15.67
C ALA A 42 11.84 -14.72 -14.52
N ALA A 43 12.72 -13.72 -14.36
CA ALA A 43 13.70 -13.69 -13.29
C ALA A 43 13.05 -13.64 -11.89
N VAL A 44 12.02 -12.81 -11.71
CA VAL A 44 11.37 -12.63 -10.40
C VAL A 44 10.49 -13.82 -10.04
N ALA A 45 9.80 -14.41 -11.02
CA ALA A 45 8.99 -15.61 -10.80
C ALA A 45 9.79 -16.75 -10.13
N ASN A 46 11.06 -16.89 -10.54
CA ASN A 46 11.96 -17.94 -10.06
C ASN A 46 12.56 -17.70 -8.66
N SER A 47 12.38 -16.52 -8.06
CA SER A 47 12.99 -16.15 -6.77
C SER A 47 11.97 -16.00 -5.62
N SER A 48 10.77 -16.53 -5.80
CA SER A 48 9.65 -16.26 -4.91
C SER A 48 9.79 -16.87 -3.50
N VAL A 49 10.21 -16.06 -2.52
CA VAL A 49 10.26 -16.45 -1.09
C VAL A 49 9.03 -15.92 -0.36
N VAL A 50 8.26 -16.82 0.25
CA VAL A 50 7.08 -16.49 1.08
C VAL A 50 7.53 -15.88 2.40
N LYS A 51 7.05 -14.67 2.70
CA LYS A 51 7.25 -14.02 4.02
C LYS A 51 5.91 -13.97 4.74
N ARG A 52 5.81 -14.65 5.89
CA ARG A 52 4.66 -14.57 6.80
C ARG A 52 4.82 -13.33 7.67
N VAL A 53 3.89 -12.39 7.58
CA VAL A 53 3.83 -11.24 8.48
C VAL A 53 2.89 -11.64 9.62
N ALA A 54 3.43 -11.77 10.83
CA ALA A 54 2.58 -11.85 12.01
C ALA A 54 1.87 -10.49 12.15
N VAL A 55 0.57 -10.50 12.43
CA VAL A 55 -0.15 -9.26 12.74
C VAL A 55 0.37 -8.81 14.09
N GLU A 56 1.39 -7.94 14.07
CA GLU A 56 1.87 -7.26 15.27
C GLU A 56 0.85 -6.20 15.69
N ASP A 57 0.78 -5.94 16.99
CA ASP A 57 -0.02 -4.85 17.54
C ASP A 57 0.40 -3.51 16.89
N ASN A 58 -0.57 -2.70 16.49
CA ASN A 58 -0.38 -1.38 15.83
C ASN A 58 0.00 -1.40 14.34
N PHE A 59 -0.42 -2.42 13.60
CA PHE A 59 -0.22 -2.46 12.14
C PHE A 59 -0.92 -1.32 11.39
N PHE A 60 -2.14 -0.95 11.80
CA PHE A 60 -2.89 0.15 11.18
C PHE A 60 -2.52 1.47 11.86
N ARG A 61 -2.10 2.47 11.08
CA ARG A 61 -1.71 3.79 11.59
C ARG A 61 -2.29 4.89 10.72
N ASP A 62 -2.57 6.04 11.34
CA ASP A 62 -3.12 7.21 10.64
C ASP A 62 -2.03 8.05 9.96
N PHE A 63 -1.53 7.55 8.83
CA PHE A 63 -0.61 8.31 7.99
C PHE A 63 -1.28 9.51 7.33
N LYS A 64 -2.60 9.46 7.11
CA LYS A 64 -3.32 10.48 6.33
C LYS A 64 -3.31 11.82 7.04
N SER A 65 -3.58 11.84 8.34
CA SER A 65 -3.59 13.08 9.12
C SER A 65 -2.21 13.74 9.14
N VAL A 66 -1.16 12.97 9.44
CA VAL A 66 0.23 13.46 9.46
C VAL A 66 0.67 13.99 8.09
N LEU A 67 0.40 13.25 7.02
CA LEU A 67 0.76 13.68 5.66
C LEU A 67 0.00 14.94 5.22
N SER A 68 -1.28 15.07 5.60
CA SER A 68 -2.11 16.23 5.23
C SER A 68 -1.67 17.51 5.93
N GLU A 69 -1.09 17.38 7.14
CA GLU A 69 -0.51 18.50 7.88
C GLU A 69 0.86 18.93 7.31
N LEU A 70 1.67 17.97 6.86
CA LEU A 70 3.02 18.23 6.35
C LEU A 70 3.06 18.65 4.88
N TYR A 71 2.15 18.12 4.05
CA TYR A 71 2.21 18.25 2.60
C TYR A 71 0.91 18.77 1.98
N LYS A 72 1.06 19.46 0.85
CA LYS A 72 0.00 19.89 -0.04
C LYS A 72 -0.32 18.77 -1.01
N THR A 73 -1.56 18.74 -1.47
CA THR A 73 -1.95 17.86 -2.57
C THR A 73 -1.25 18.28 -3.86
N LEU A 74 -0.75 17.31 -4.62
CA LEU A 74 -0.21 17.56 -5.95
C LEU A 74 -1.34 17.99 -6.89
N SER A 75 -1.24 19.21 -7.42
CA SER A 75 -2.37 19.91 -8.06
C SER A 75 -2.84 19.28 -9.37
N ALA A 76 -1.93 18.67 -10.12
CA ALA A 76 -2.21 18.12 -11.45
C ALA A 76 -1.72 16.67 -11.59
N VAL A 77 -1.96 15.83 -10.58
CA VAL A 77 -1.47 14.43 -10.59
C VAL A 77 -1.88 13.64 -11.83
N GLN A 78 -3.07 13.93 -12.39
CA GLN A 78 -3.56 13.27 -13.62
C GLN A 78 -2.91 13.77 -14.91
N LYS A 79 -2.26 14.95 -14.88
CA LYS A 79 -1.56 15.52 -16.04
C LYS A 79 -0.19 14.88 -16.23
N TYR A 80 0.45 14.47 -15.14
CA TYR A 80 1.80 13.93 -15.15
C TYR A 80 1.74 12.40 -15.21
N HIS A 81 2.56 11.81 -16.09
CA HIS A 81 2.68 10.35 -16.21
C HIS A 81 3.90 9.82 -15.46
N ILE A 82 4.91 10.66 -15.25
CA ILE A 82 6.17 10.29 -14.62
C ILE A 82 6.39 11.22 -13.42
N LEU A 83 6.46 10.63 -12.23
CA LEU A 83 6.70 11.33 -10.97
C LEU A 83 7.96 10.76 -10.34
N ASN A 84 8.92 11.63 -10.00
CA ASN A 84 10.13 11.23 -9.31
C ASN A 84 10.25 11.97 -7.98
N ALA A 85 10.47 11.20 -6.91
CA ALA A 85 10.71 11.71 -5.58
C ALA A 85 12.11 11.30 -5.13
N ASN A 86 12.85 12.24 -4.57
CA ASN A 86 14.20 12.03 -4.10
C ASN A 86 14.25 12.16 -2.56
N LYS A 87 15.06 11.30 -1.92
CA LYS A 87 15.20 11.25 -0.45
C LYS A 87 15.91 12.49 0.11
N GLU A 88 16.94 12.99 -0.57
CA GLU A 88 17.67 14.20 -0.23
C GLU A 88 16.77 15.45 -0.29
N SER A 89 15.76 15.46 -1.16
CA SER A 89 14.79 16.55 -1.33
C SER A 89 13.36 16.13 -0.96
N SER A 90 13.19 15.42 0.16
CA SER A 90 11.90 14.93 0.62
C SER A 90 10.81 16.02 0.64
N GLY A 91 9.70 15.77 -0.04
CA GLY A 91 8.59 16.71 -0.21
C GLY A 91 8.64 17.53 -1.50
N VAL A 92 9.69 17.41 -2.31
CA VAL A 92 9.74 17.96 -3.68
C VAL A 92 9.57 16.82 -4.68
N ILE A 93 8.65 16.98 -5.63
CA ILE A 93 8.36 15.99 -6.66
C ILE A 93 8.72 16.58 -8.03
N MET A 94 9.50 15.84 -8.81
CA MET A 94 9.72 16.15 -10.22
C MET A 94 8.62 15.48 -11.05
N CYS A 95 7.93 16.28 -11.84
CA CYS A 95 6.76 15.89 -12.60
C CYS A 95 7.04 16.01 -14.11
N ARG A 96 6.75 14.95 -14.88
CA ARG A 96 6.93 14.89 -16.35
C ARG A 96 5.68 14.28 -17.02
N THR A 97 5.35 14.75 -18.22
CA THR A 97 4.24 14.19 -19.04
C THR A 97 4.78 13.12 -19.99
N SER A 98 5.99 13.34 -20.50
CA SER A 98 6.75 12.45 -21.37
C SER A 98 8.18 12.24 -20.85
N PRO A 99 8.87 11.13 -21.17
CA PRO A 99 10.26 10.90 -20.78
C PRO A 99 11.23 12.03 -21.17
N ASP A 100 10.99 12.65 -22.34
CA ASP A 100 11.82 13.70 -22.93
C ASP A 100 11.54 15.11 -22.37
N ASP A 101 10.50 15.27 -21.56
CA ASP A 101 10.20 16.56 -20.93
C ASP A 101 11.29 16.92 -19.92
N ALA A 102 11.71 18.20 -19.90
CA ALA A 102 12.65 18.71 -18.89
C ALA A 102 12.17 18.52 -17.44
N GLY A 103 10.86 18.34 -17.23
CA GLY A 103 10.23 18.16 -15.93
C GLY A 103 10.01 19.45 -15.17
N ILE A 104 8.98 19.45 -14.32
CA ILE A 104 8.61 20.57 -13.44
C ILE A 104 8.80 20.11 -12.00
N SER A 105 9.50 20.87 -11.17
CA SER A 105 9.62 20.58 -9.74
C SER A 105 8.48 21.24 -8.96
N GLU A 106 7.64 20.44 -8.31
CA GLU A 106 6.60 20.91 -7.39
C GLU A 106 7.02 20.66 -5.93
N ASP A 107 7.08 21.72 -5.13
CA ASP A 107 7.35 21.63 -3.69
C ASP A 107 6.03 21.49 -2.91
N LEU A 108 5.79 20.28 -2.43
CA LEU A 108 4.57 19.92 -1.71
C LEU A 108 4.65 20.29 -0.23
N ARG A 109 5.78 20.74 0.31
CA ARG A 109 5.87 21.05 1.74
C ARG A 109 4.95 22.22 2.10
N ARG A 110 4.22 22.08 3.21
CA ARG A 110 3.50 23.20 3.81
C ARG A 110 4.47 24.09 4.58
N ASN A 111 4.14 25.38 4.64
CA ASN A 111 4.84 26.31 5.52
C ASN A 111 4.16 26.24 6.89
N ILE A 112 4.91 25.87 7.91
CA ILE A 112 4.50 25.98 9.31
C ILE A 112 5.29 27.18 9.86
N ASP A 113 4.59 28.19 10.37
CA ASP A 113 5.21 29.43 10.87
C ASP A 113 6.14 30.13 9.87
N LYS A 114 5.76 30.12 8.58
CA LYS A 114 6.53 30.68 7.44
C LYS A 114 7.84 29.94 7.13
N VAL A 115 8.12 28.83 7.79
CA VAL A 115 9.30 27.99 7.53
C VAL A 115 8.86 26.67 6.91
N LYS A 116 9.62 26.15 5.95
CA LYS A 116 9.39 24.80 5.42
C LYS A 116 9.82 23.79 6.47
N THR A 117 8.97 22.82 6.77
CA THR A 117 9.26 21.80 7.78
C THR A 117 10.54 21.03 7.43
N PRO A 118 11.57 21.06 8.29
CA PRO A 118 12.81 20.35 8.02
C PRO A 118 12.61 18.83 8.16
N SER A 119 13.46 18.04 7.52
CA SER A 119 13.36 16.58 7.50
C SER A 119 13.39 15.94 8.89
N SER A 120 14.11 16.54 9.85
CA SER A 120 14.14 16.09 11.25
C SER A 120 12.78 16.24 11.93
N THR A 121 12.07 17.34 11.71
CA THR A 121 10.71 17.56 12.24
C THR A 121 9.70 16.62 11.60
N VAL A 122 9.85 16.33 10.30
CA VAL A 122 9.02 15.31 9.62
C VAL A 122 9.20 13.95 10.30
N ALA A 123 10.45 13.51 10.51
CA ALA A 123 10.71 12.24 11.17
C ALA A 123 10.10 12.18 12.59
N LEU A 124 10.24 13.25 13.37
CA LEU A 124 9.65 13.36 14.71
C LEU A 124 8.11 13.32 14.69
N MET A 125 7.47 13.93 13.69
CA MET A 125 6.01 13.85 13.55
C MET A 125 5.55 12.43 13.20
N PHE A 126 6.27 11.71 12.36
CA PHE A 126 5.96 10.30 12.11
C PHE A 126 6.15 9.46 13.38
N GLU A 127 7.20 9.69 14.15
CA GLU A 127 7.47 8.93 15.37
C GLU A 127 6.45 9.21 16.49
N ARG A 128 6.06 10.48 16.68
CA ARG A 128 5.25 10.91 17.82
C ARG A 128 3.75 11.05 17.52
N SER A 129 3.38 11.31 16.26
CA SER A 129 2.00 11.64 15.87
C SER A 129 1.32 10.53 15.05
N LEU A 130 2.01 9.42 14.72
CA LEU A 130 1.37 8.26 14.10
C LEU A 130 0.54 7.48 15.13
N MET A 131 -0.73 7.89 15.25
CA MET A 131 -1.71 7.20 16.05
C MET A 131 -2.00 5.81 15.46
N SER A 132 -2.09 4.82 16.35
CA SER A 132 -2.61 3.50 15.99
C SER A 132 -4.09 3.58 15.69
N LEU A 133 -4.51 2.93 14.62
CA LEU A 133 -5.90 2.74 14.26
C LEU A 133 -6.35 1.35 14.67
N THR A 134 -7.62 1.23 15.00
CA THR A 134 -8.25 -0.09 15.14
C THR A 134 -8.24 -0.78 13.78
N PRO A 135 -8.02 -2.11 13.75
CA PRO A 135 -8.21 -2.86 12.52
C PRO A 135 -9.59 -2.59 11.92
N PRO A 136 -9.69 -2.40 10.59
CA PRO A 136 -10.97 -2.20 9.95
C PRO A 136 -11.83 -3.44 10.18
N GLN A 137 -13.09 -3.20 10.56
CA GLN A 137 -14.06 -4.30 10.68
C GLN A 137 -14.28 -4.93 9.31
N PRO A 138 -14.38 -6.27 9.24
CA PRO A 138 -14.79 -6.94 8.01
C PRO A 138 -16.15 -6.39 7.58
N ASN A 139 -16.31 -6.13 6.29
CA ASN A 139 -17.62 -5.67 5.81
C ASN A 139 -18.61 -6.84 5.65
N ALA A 140 -19.91 -6.54 5.64
CA ALA A 140 -21.01 -7.50 5.57
C ALA A 140 -20.80 -8.63 4.55
N GLU A 141 -20.50 -8.25 3.29
CA GLU A 141 -20.23 -9.18 2.21
C GLU A 141 -19.08 -10.15 2.54
N LYS A 142 -18.05 -9.65 3.21
CA LYS A 142 -16.90 -10.49 3.57
C LYS A 142 -17.26 -11.45 4.69
N ILE A 143 -17.99 -11.01 5.71
CA ILE A 143 -18.46 -11.86 6.81
C ILE A 143 -19.32 -13.00 6.24
N ASP A 144 -20.30 -12.67 5.40
CA ASP A 144 -21.17 -13.66 4.74
C ASP A 144 -20.37 -14.62 3.86
N GLN A 145 -19.43 -14.11 3.07
CA GLN A 145 -18.55 -14.94 2.25
C GLN A 145 -17.75 -15.93 3.10
N MET A 146 -17.19 -15.47 4.24
CA MET A 146 -16.38 -16.31 5.11
C MET A 146 -17.22 -17.44 5.71
N HIS A 147 -18.42 -17.14 6.21
CA HIS A 147 -19.32 -18.15 6.77
C HIS A 147 -19.90 -19.10 5.70
N ARG A 148 -20.48 -18.58 4.63
CA ARG A 148 -21.22 -19.42 3.66
C ARG A 148 -20.33 -20.16 2.67
N LYS A 149 -19.26 -19.52 2.18
CA LYS A 149 -18.43 -20.08 1.09
C LYS A 149 -17.13 -20.69 1.58
N VAL A 150 -16.50 -20.08 2.59
CA VAL A 150 -15.17 -20.51 3.04
C VAL A 150 -15.26 -21.55 4.15
N ARG A 151 -16.13 -21.38 5.14
CA ARG A 151 -16.28 -22.34 6.26
C ARG A 151 -16.45 -23.80 5.82
N PRO A 152 -17.28 -24.15 4.80
CA PRO A 152 -17.50 -25.56 4.44
C PRO A 152 -16.27 -26.29 3.90
N ILE A 153 -15.30 -25.55 3.35
CA ILE A 153 -14.05 -26.11 2.78
C ILE A 153 -12.88 -26.04 3.77
N VAL A 154 -13.10 -25.46 4.95
CA VAL A 154 -12.10 -25.38 6.02
C VAL A 154 -12.12 -26.71 6.79
N PRO A 155 -10.95 -27.27 7.17
CA PRO A 155 -10.90 -28.48 7.99
C PRO A 155 -11.73 -28.35 9.26
N SER A 156 -12.39 -29.44 9.68
CA SER A 156 -13.36 -29.45 10.78
C SER A 156 -12.84 -28.82 12.07
N GLU A 157 -11.55 -28.99 12.36
CA GLU A 157 -10.88 -28.46 13.56
C GLU A 157 -10.83 -26.93 13.60
N PHE A 158 -10.98 -26.24 12.46
CA PHE A 158 -10.93 -24.78 12.35
C PHE A 158 -12.28 -24.15 12.00
N GLN A 159 -13.34 -24.94 11.78
CA GLN A 159 -14.66 -24.42 11.39
C GLN A 159 -15.37 -23.62 12.50
N ASN A 160 -14.90 -23.71 13.74
CA ASN A 160 -15.42 -22.97 14.90
C ASN A 160 -14.57 -21.74 15.24
N ASP A 161 -13.60 -21.36 14.39
CA ASP A 161 -12.86 -20.12 14.54
C ASP A 161 -13.83 -18.92 14.41
N PRO A 162 -13.72 -17.88 15.27
CA PRO A 162 -14.55 -16.68 15.22
C PRO A 162 -14.62 -16.02 13.84
N LEU A 163 -13.59 -16.20 13.01
CA LEU A 163 -13.54 -15.72 11.62
C LEU A 163 -14.67 -16.28 10.74
N TYR A 164 -15.25 -17.42 11.10
CA TYR A 164 -16.29 -18.11 10.35
C TYR A 164 -17.66 -18.06 11.03
N GLU A 165 -17.84 -17.24 12.07
CA GLU A 165 -19.15 -17.08 12.71
C GLU A 165 -20.21 -16.58 11.72
N ALA A 166 -21.47 -16.95 11.99
CA ALA A 166 -22.58 -16.49 11.17
C ALA A 166 -22.76 -14.97 11.34
N PRO A 167 -23.02 -14.23 10.25
CA PRO A 167 -23.25 -12.79 10.35
C PRO A 167 -24.45 -12.49 11.25
N THR A 168 -24.31 -11.50 12.12
CA THR A 168 -25.43 -10.95 12.90
C THR A 168 -26.38 -10.16 12.00
N ALA A 169 -27.59 -9.84 12.51
CA ALA A 169 -28.59 -9.07 11.75
C ALA A 169 -28.07 -7.68 11.34
N ASP A 170 -27.27 -7.04 12.19
CA ASP A 170 -26.66 -5.73 11.93
C ASP A 170 -25.50 -5.82 10.92
N GLU A 171 -24.78 -6.95 10.90
CA GLU A 171 -23.70 -7.21 9.93
C GLU A 171 -24.21 -7.70 8.57
N ALA A 172 -25.49 -8.06 8.47
CA ALA A 172 -26.13 -8.55 7.25
C ALA A 172 -26.92 -7.46 6.48
N ALA A 173 -27.05 -6.26 7.07
CA ALA A 173 -27.74 -5.10 6.50
C ALA A 173 -26.83 -4.28 5.56
#